data_AF-A0A957UV51-F1
#
_entry.id   AF-A0A957UV51-F1
#
_cell.length_a   1.000
_cell.length_b   1.000
_cell.length_c   1.000
_cell.angle_alpha   90.00
_cell.angle_beta   90.00
_cell.angle_gamma   90.00
#
_symmetry.space_group_name_H-M   'P 1'
#
loop_
_entity.id
_entity.type
_entity.pdbx_description
1 polymer ?
#
loop_
_entity_poly.entity_id
_entity_poly.type
_entity_poly.pdbx_seq_one_letter_code
_entity_poly.pdbx_strand_id
1 'polypeptide(L)'
;QNPFLRADALLGMGQIAYFAQQWPAARQHLEQSYAIYYETDGQADMALSRLWLGEVALAEGHLQEAQHHFGAVLNHASVGRTVAVTLLALEGLAKTCLHQGQIERSIAILTLIERHPNTWEFARGRIKEMLGELQTELPHKQMVLAAQQGADMELAEAVAWGKNL
;
A
#
# COMPACT_ATOMS: atom_id res chain seq x y z
N GLN A 1 14.59 -28.18 6.50
CA GLN A 1 13.46 -27.33 6.94
C GLN A 1 12.72 -26.87 5.69
N ASN A 2 11.39 -26.80 5.69
CA ASN A 2 10.63 -26.31 4.53
C ASN A 2 10.81 -24.78 4.45
N PRO A 3 11.47 -24.25 3.40
CA PRO A 3 11.76 -22.82 3.30
C PRO A 3 10.49 -21.96 3.28
N PHE A 4 9.41 -22.44 2.67
CA PHE A 4 8.11 -21.73 2.65
C PHE A 4 7.52 -21.57 4.05
N LEU A 5 7.46 -22.65 4.84
CA LEU A 5 6.95 -22.57 6.22
C LEU A 5 7.77 -21.61 7.09
N ARG A 6 9.09 -21.55 6.86
CA ARG A 6 9.96 -20.60 7.55
C ARG A 6 9.66 -19.17 7.11
N ALA A 7 9.47 -18.93 5.81
CA ALA A 7 9.12 -17.62 5.27
C ALA A 7 7.74 -17.16 5.78
N ASP A 8 6.73 -18.03 5.76
CA ASP A 8 5.38 -17.75 6.27
C ASP A 8 5.43 -17.34 7.75
N ALA A 9 6.20 -18.08 8.55
CA ALA A 9 6.38 -17.77 9.97
C ALA A 9 7.07 -16.41 10.18
N LEU A 10 8.11 -16.11 9.40
CA LEU A 10 8.80 -14.82 9.45
C LEU A 10 7.89 -13.67 9.01
N LEU A 11 7.10 -13.85 7.96
CA LEU A 11 6.10 -12.88 7.51
C LEU A 11 5.10 -12.57 8.64
N GLY A 12 4.54 -13.61 9.27
CA GLY A 12 3.63 -13.46 10.40
C GLY A 12 4.28 -12.77 11.61
N MET A 13 5.52 -13.12 11.95
CA MET A 13 6.28 -12.43 13.02
C MET A 13 6.51 -10.96 12.68
N GLY A 14 6.81 -10.65 11.42
CA GLY A 14 6.94 -9.29 10.92
C GLY A 14 5.67 -8.47 11.09
N GLN A 15 4.51 -9.03 10.73
CA GLN A 15 3.20 -8.40 10.92
C GLN A 15 2.87 -8.17 12.39
N ILE A 16 3.10 -9.17 13.25
CA ILE A 16 2.87 -9.06 14.69
C ILE A 16 3.75 -7.96 15.28
N ALA A 17 5.04 -7.93 14.92
CA ALA A 17 5.97 -6.90 15.36
C ALA A 17 5.54 -5.50 14.87
N TYR A 18 5.03 -5.37 13.65
CA TYR A 18 4.46 -4.12 13.13
C TYR A 18 3.29 -3.63 14.00
N PHE A 19 2.31 -4.48 14.28
CA PHE A 19 1.18 -4.10 15.14
C PHE A 19 1.59 -3.81 16.58
N ALA A 20 2.67 -4.44 17.06
CA ALA A 20 3.30 -4.14 18.34
C ALA A 20 4.20 -2.89 18.33
N GLN A 21 4.29 -2.18 17.20
CA GLN A 21 5.13 -1.00 16.99
C GLN A 21 6.64 -1.25 17.17
N GLN A 22 7.07 -2.50 16.99
CA GLN A 22 8.46 -2.92 17.06
C GLN A 22 9.10 -2.86 15.68
N TRP A 23 9.23 -1.65 15.13
CA TRP A 23 9.65 -1.41 13.74
C TRP A 23 10.95 -2.12 13.33
N PRO A 24 12.04 -2.10 14.14
CA PRO A 24 13.27 -2.80 13.76
C PRO A 24 13.09 -4.33 13.66
N ALA A 25 12.33 -4.92 14.57
CA ALA A 25 12.04 -6.36 14.55
C ALA A 25 11.13 -6.71 13.37
N ALA A 26 10.10 -5.89 13.11
CA ALA A 26 9.22 -6.06 11.97
C ALA A 26 10.00 -6.07 10.66
N ARG A 27 10.84 -5.04 10.45
CA ARG A 27 11.73 -4.92 9.29
C ARG A 27 12.60 -6.16 9.11
N GLN A 28 13.31 -6.57 10.17
CA GLN A 28 14.20 -7.73 10.11
C GLN A 28 13.46 -9.01 9.69
N HIS A 29 12.31 -9.29 10.31
CA HIS A 29 11.53 -10.48 9.98
C HIS A 29 10.98 -10.45 8.54
N LEU A 30 10.50 -9.29 8.10
CA LEU A 30 9.97 -9.10 6.75
C LEU A 30 11.06 -9.19 5.67
N GLU A 31 12.25 -8.65 5.90
CA GLU A 31 13.40 -8.77 5.00
C GLU A 31 13.85 -10.23 4.87
N GLN A 32 13.90 -10.97 5.98
CA GLN A 32 14.24 -12.40 5.96
C GLN A 32 13.18 -13.23 5.22
N SER A 33 11.90 -12.93 5.43
CA SER A 33 10.78 -13.52 4.68
C SER A 33 10.92 -13.26 3.17
N TYR A 34 11.12 -11.99 2.80
CA TYR A 34 11.28 -11.56 1.41
C TYR A 34 12.45 -12.28 0.73
N ALA A 35 13.61 -12.37 1.40
CA ALA A 35 14.78 -13.04 0.86
C ALA A 35 14.53 -14.52 0.54
N ILE A 36 13.82 -15.24 1.43
CA ILE A 36 13.48 -16.65 1.19
C ILE A 36 12.51 -16.77 0.02
N TYR A 37 11.43 -15.99 -0.02
CA TYR A 37 10.49 -16.06 -1.15
C TYR A 37 11.13 -15.65 -2.48
N TYR A 38 12.12 -14.74 -2.46
CA TYR A 38 12.92 -14.41 -3.64
C TYR A 38 13.71 -15.63 -4.14
N GLU A 39 14.35 -16.38 -3.24
CA GLU A 39 15.09 -17.61 -3.59
C GLU A 39 14.17 -18.74 -4.07
N THR A 40 12.90 -18.75 -3.68
CA THR A 40 11.93 -19.81 -4.00
C THR A 40 10.88 -19.40 -5.04
N ASP A 41 11.05 -18.28 -5.74
CA ASP A 41 10.12 -17.73 -6.74
C ASP A 41 8.68 -17.49 -6.24
N GLY A 42 8.51 -17.20 -4.95
CA GLY A 42 7.23 -16.93 -4.28
C GLY A 42 6.69 -15.52 -4.53
N GLN A 43 6.36 -15.18 -5.79
CA GLN A 43 6.05 -13.79 -6.21
C GLN A 43 4.94 -13.09 -5.40
N ALA A 44 3.88 -13.82 -5.05
CA ALA A 44 2.76 -13.25 -4.27
C ALA A 44 3.20 -12.87 -2.85
N ASP A 45 3.97 -13.74 -2.21
CA ASP A 45 4.44 -13.55 -0.84
C ASP A 45 5.60 -12.56 -0.75
N MET A 46 6.40 -12.44 -1.82
CA MET A 46 7.35 -11.35 -2.02
C MET A 46 6.63 -9.99 -2.04
N ALA A 47 5.52 -9.89 -2.78
CA ALA A 47 4.74 -8.67 -2.85
C ALA A 47 4.11 -8.33 -1.48
N LEU A 48 3.63 -9.34 -0.75
CA LEU A 48 3.09 -9.14 0.59
C LEU A 48 4.18 -8.70 1.58
N SER A 49 5.37 -9.33 1.56
CA SER A 49 6.50 -8.92 2.40
C SER A 49 6.91 -7.47 2.11
N ARG A 50 6.95 -7.07 0.82
CA ARG A 50 7.22 -5.67 0.41
C ARG A 50 6.14 -4.70 0.86
N LEU A 51 4.86 -5.08 0.80
CA LEU A 51 3.77 -4.23 1.30
C LEU A 51 4.02 -3.86 2.77
N TRP A 52 4.32 -4.85 3.61
CA TRP A 52 4.58 -4.62 5.04
C TRP A 52 5.87 -3.85 5.30
N LEU A 53 6.92 -4.04 4.50
CA LEU A 53 8.12 -3.19 4.58
C LEU A 53 7.80 -1.72 4.25
N GLY A 54 6.89 -1.48 3.29
CA GLY A 54 6.39 -0.14 3.00
C GLY A 54 5.63 0.47 4.17
N GLU A 55 4.75 -0.29 4.82
CA GLU A 55 4.03 0.15 6.02
C GLU A 55 4.99 0.44 7.19
N VAL A 56 6.01 -0.40 7.41
CA VAL A 56 7.06 -0.14 8.42
C VAL A 56 7.81 1.15 8.10
N ALA A 57 8.29 1.32 6.86
CA ALA A 57 9.00 2.53 6.45
C ALA A 57 8.12 3.78 6.60
N LEU A 58 6.83 3.69 6.29
CA LEU A 58 5.88 4.79 6.49
C LEU A 58 5.71 5.13 7.98
N ALA A 59 5.57 4.12 8.85
CA ALA A 59 5.46 4.30 10.29
C ALA A 59 6.73 4.91 10.92
N GLU A 60 7.90 4.60 10.37
CA GLU A 60 9.19 5.21 10.74
C GLU A 60 9.42 6.60 10.13
N GLY A 61 8.52 7.08 9.25
CA GLY A 61 8.66 8.36 8.55
C GLY A 61 9.63 8.35 7.38
N HIS A 62 10.12 7.18 6.97
CA HIS A 62 11.01 7.00 5.81
C HIS A 62 10.21 6.99 4.50
N LEU A 63 9.65 8.15 4.14
CA LEU A 63 8.67 8.27 3.04
C LEU A 63 9.20 7.79 1.68
N GLN A 64 10.47 8.04 1.35
CA GLN A 64 11.08 7.58 0.10
C GLN A 64 11.19 6.05 0.04
N GLU A 65 11.52 5.43 1.17
CA GLU A 65 11.62 3.98 1.28
C GLU A 65 10.23 3.32 1.22
N ALA A 66 9.24 3.91 1.90
CA ALA A 66 7.85 3.47 1.83
C ALA A 66 7.35 3.47 0.37
N GLN A 67 7.58 4.58 -0.33
CA GLN A 67 7.23 4.75 -1.73
C GLN A 67 7.92 3.72 -2.64
N HIS A 68 9.21 3.45 -2.40
CA HIS A 68 9.95 2.42 -3.13
C HIS A 68 9.31 1.04 -2.94
N HIS A 69 9.00 0.66 -1.70
CA HIS A 69 8.39 -0.64 -1.39
C HIS A 69 6.99 -0.79 -2.00
N PHE A 70 6.12 0.20 -1.85
CA PHE A 70 4.78 0.16 -2.43
C PHE A 70 4.83 0.15 -3.97
N GLY A 71 5.66 0.99 -4.60
CA GLY A 71 5.86 0.98 -6.05
C GLY A 71 6.38 -0.37 -6.58
N ALA A 72 7.24 -1.03 -5.81
CA ALA A 72 7.72 -2.37 -6.14
C ALA A 72 6.62 -3.44 -6.10
N VAL A 73 5.62 -3.31 -5.21
CA VAL A 73 4.41 -4.14 -5.24
C VAL A 73 3.61 -3.92 -6.52
N LEU A 74 3.40 -2.66 -6.91
CA LEU A 74 2.69 -2.29 -8.14
C LEU A 74 3.39 -2.79 -9.41
N ASN A 75 4.72 -2.92 -9.39
CA ASN A 75 5.48 -3.49 -10.51
C ASN A 75 5.21 -4.98 -10.74
N HIS A 76 4.84 -5.72 -9.70
CA HIS A 76 4.61 -7.17 -9.77
C HIS A 76 3.11 -7.54 -9.78
N ALA A 77 2.23 -6.54 -9.61
CA ALA A 77 0.79 -6.73 -9.70
C ALA A 77 0.38 -7.06 -11.15
N SER A 78 0.18 -8.35 -11.45
CA SER A 78 -0.58 -8.77 -12.63
C SER A 78 -2.07 -8.72 -12.31
N VAL A 79 -2.86 -8.11 -13.20
CA VAL A 79 -4.31 -7.94 -13.04
C VAL A 79 -4.96 -9.32 -12.83
N GLY A 80 -5.54 -9.55 -11.65
CA GLY A 80 -6.27 -10.79 -11.32
C GLY A 80 -6.02 -11.33 -9.92
N ARG A 81 -4.83 -11.87 -9.62
CA ARG A 81 -4.56 -12.61 -8.37
C ARG A 81 -4.11 -11.76 -7.18
N THR A 82 -3.70 -10.53 -7.41
CA THR A 82 -3.08 -9.67 -6.37
C THR A 82 -3.87 -8.40 -6.10
N VAL A 83 -5.11 -8.27 -6.60
CA VAL A 83 -5.89 -7.02 -6.53
C VAL A 83 -5.97 -6.46 -5.10
N ALA A 84 -6.19 -7.31 -4.09
CA ALA A 84 -6.22 -6.87 -2.70
C ALA A 84 -4.89 -6.24 -2.25
N VAL A 85 -3.76 -6.90 -2.56
CA VAL A 85 -2.41 -6.41 -2.24
C VAL A 85 -2.08 -5.13 -3.01
N THR A 86 -2.52 -5.03 -4.27
CA THR A 86 -2.38 -3.81 -5.09
C THR A 86 -3.15 -2.64 -4.49
N LEU A 87 -4.40 -2.85 -4.08
CA LEU A 87 -5.22 -1.80 -3.44
C LEU A 87 -4.59 -1.34 -2.12
N LEU A 88 -4.05 -2.26 -1.31
CA LEU A 88 -3.33 -1.92 -0.08
C LEU A 88 -2.04 -1.13 -0.37
N ALA A 89 -1.29 -1.49 -1.41
CA ALA A 89 -0.09 -0.74 -1.80
C ALA A 89 -0.42 0.67 -2.31
N LEU A 90 -1.51 0.81 -3.07
CA LEU A 90 -2.04 2.12 -3.48
C LEU A 90 -2.47 2.95 -2.26
N GLU A 91 -3.11 2.32 -1.27
CA GLU A 91 -3.47 3.01 -0.03
C GLU A 91 -2.23 3.51 0.73
N GLY A 92 -1.18 2.68 0.81
CA GLY A 92 0.12 3.06 1.37
C GLY A 92 0.77 4.24 0.63
N LEU A 93 0.70 4.27 -0.70
CA LEU A 93 1.15 5.42 -1.50
C LEU A 93 0.30 6.66 -1.24
N ALA A 94 -1.02 6.52 -1.12
CA ALA A 94 -1.89 7.65 -0.80
C ALA A 94 -1.52 8.28 0.55
N LYS A 95 -1.31 7.46 1.59
CA LYS A 95 -0.79 7.94 2.88
C LYS A 95 0.57 8.60 2.74
N THR A 96 1.48 8.02 1.96
CA THR A 96 2.80 8.61 1.68
C THR A 96 2.67 9.99 1.02
N CYS A 97 1.77 10.14 0.05
CA CYS A 97 1.45 11.42 -0.58
C CYS A 97 0.93 12.44 0.45
N LEU A 98 0.08 12.04 1.40
CA LEU A 98 -0.37 12.93 2.49
C LEU A 98 0.79 13.44 3.33
N HIS A 99 1.69 12.56 3.76
CA HIS A 99 2.87 12.97 4.52
C HIS A 99 3.80 13.90 3.73
N GLN A 100 3.79 13.82 2.39
CA GLN A 100 4.53 14.70 1.49
C GLN A 100 3.75 15.99 1.13
N GLY A 101 2.54 16.21 1.67
CA GLY A 101 1.69 17.36 1.35
C GLY A 101 0.99 17.30 -0.01
N GLN A 102 1.04 16.15 -0.69
CA GLN A 102 0.41 15.92 -2.00
C GLN A 102 -1.05 15.48 -1.84
N ILE A 103 -1.85 16.34 -1.19
CA ILE A 103 -3.23 16.02 -0.76
C ILE A 103 -4.13 15.64 -1.94
N GLU A 104 -4.07 16.40 -3.05
CA GLU A 104 -4.85 16.14 -4.26
C GLU A 104 -4.57 14.72 -4.81
N ARG A 105 -3.31 14.29 -4.78
CA ARG A 105 -2.94 12.95 -5.25
C ARG A 105 -3.48 11.86 -4.36
N SER A 106 -3.37 12.04 -3.04
CA SER A 106 -3.98 11.13 -2.07
C SER A 106 -5.48 10.96 -2.30
N ILE A 107 -6.20 12.08 -2.46
CA ILE A 107 -7.66 12.06 -2.70
C ILE A 107 -8.00 11.25 -3.95
N ALA A 108 -7.28 11.45 -5.05
CA ALA A 108 -7.52 10.69 -6.28
C ALA A 108 -7.31 9.18 -6.06
N ILE A 109 -6.20 8.77 -5.43
CA ILE A 109 -5.92 7.35 -5.14
C ILE A 109 -6.98 6.76 -4.20
N LEU A 110 -7.31 7.44 -3.11
CA LEU A 110 -8.29 6.97 -2.12
C LEU A 110 -9.69 6.86 -2.73
N THR A 111 -10.08 7.79 -3.62
CA THR A 111 -11.37 7.75 -4.31
C THR A 111 -11.46 6.54 -5.24
N LEU A 112 -10.39 6.22 -5.95
CA LEU A 112 -10.32 5.01 -6.77
C LEU A 112 -10.49 3.74 -5.92
N ILE A 113 -9.77 3.64 -4.80
CA ILE A 113 -9.84 2.46 -3.94
C ILE A 113 -11.24 2.33 -3.34
N GLU A 114 -11.87 3.42 -2.88
CA GLU A 114 -13.22 3.42 -2.32
C GLU A 114 -14.25 2.80 -3.30
N ARG A 115 -14.16 3.18 -4.57
CA ARG A 115 -15.09 2.79 -5.64
C ARG A 115 -14.79 1.43 -6.25
N HIS A 116 -13.60 0.89 -6.02
CA HIS A 116 -13.18 -0.36 -6.65
C HIS A 116 -14.02 -1.55 -6.11
N PRO A 117 -14.57 -2.43 -6.98
CA PRO A 117 -15.48 -3.51 -6.55
C PRO A 117 -14.88 -4.50 -5.55
N ASN A 118 -13.56 -4.74 -5.63
CA ASN A 118 -12.85 -5.67 -4.75
C ASN A 118 -12.41 -5.03 -3.41
N THR A 119 -12.80 -3.80 -3.13
CA THR A 119 -12.58 -3.17 -1.83
C THR A 119 -13.63 -3.67 -0.85
N TRP A 120 -13.22 -4.52 0.08
CA TRP A 120 -14.01 -4.96 1.24
C TRP A 120 -14.58 -3.79 2.07
N GLU A 121 -15.80 -3.98 2.58
CA GLU A 121 -16.60 -2.92 3.24
C GLU A 121 -15.90 -2.24 4.41
N PHE A 122 -15.16 -3.00 5.23
CA PHE A 122 -14.44 -2.44 6.36
C PHE A 122 -13.37 -1.42 5.93
N ALA A 123 -12.54 -1.76 4.93
CA ALA A 123 -11.58 -0.79 4.41
C ALA A 123 -12.26 0.34 3.65
N ARG A 124 -13.37 0.08 2.96
CA ARG A 124 -14.16 1.13 2.30
C ARG A 124 -14.64 2.17 3.31
N GLY A 125 -15.14 1.74 4.48
CA GLY A 125 -15.54 2.64 5.56
C GLY A 125 -14.40 3.53 6.04
N ARG A 126 -13.24 2.94 6.34
CA ARG A 126 -12.04 3.68 6.75
C ARG A 126 -11.55 4.67 5.68
N ILE A 127 -11.57 4.29 4.40
CA ILE A 127 -11.19 5.18 3.30
C ILE A 127 -12.16 6.35 3.16
N LYS A 128 -13.46 6.13 3.37
CA LYS A 128 -14.46 7.21 3.39
C LYS A 128 -14.22 8.20 4.52
N GLU A 129 -13.87 7.71 5.71
CA GLU A 129 -13.50 8.55 6.85
C GLU A 129 -12.28 9.42 6.50
N MET A 130 -11.21 8.81 5.99
CA MET A 130 -10.01 9.54 5.54
C MET A 130 -10.35 10.58 4.47
N LEU A 131 -11.17 10.24 3.47
CA LEU A 131 -11.61 11.21 2.45
C LEU A 131 -12.40 12.36 3.08
N GLY A 132 -13.30 12.09 4.02
CA GLY A 132 -14.08 13.11 4.71
C GLY A 132 -13.21 14.11 5.47
N GLU A 133 -12.15 13.64 6.13
CA GLU A 133 -11.18 14.50 6.81
C GLU A 133 -10.44 15.41 5.82
N LEU A 134 -9.90 14.84 4.73
CA LEU A 134 -9.14 15.58 3.72
C LEU A 134 -9.99 16.60 2.94
N GLN A 135 -11.29 16.35 2.79
CA GLN A 135 -12.22 17.29 2.16
C GLN A 135 -12.36 18.62 2.93
N THR A 136 -12.02 18.65 4.21
CA THR A 136 -12.02 19.88 5.01
C THR A 136 -10.76 20.72 4.85
N GLU A 137 -9.68 20.16 4.28
CA GLU A 137 -8.36 20.79 4.19
C GLU A 137 -8.12 21.55 2.88
N LEU A 138 -8.89 21.27 1.83
CA LEU A 138 -8.70 21.86 0.50
C LEU A 138 -9.85 22.78 0.06
N PRO A 139 -9.57 23.77 -0.80
CA PRO A 139 -10.61 24.49 -1.54
C PRO A 139 -11.52 23.51 -2.30
N HIS A 140 -12.84 23.69 -2.16
CA HIS A 140 -13.85 22.76 -2.69
C HIS A 140 -13.63 22.38 -4.17
N LYS A 141 -13.16 23.32 -5.00
CA LYS A 141 -12.89 23.07 -6.43
C LYS A 141 -11.74 22.06 -6.67
N GLN A 142 -10.63 22.18 -5.95
CA GLN A 142 -9.48 21.27 -6.09
C GLN A 142 -9.84 19.86 -5.60
N MET A 143 -10.56 19.81 -4.49
CA MET A 143 -11.11 18.58 -3.94
C MET A 143 -12.01 17.82 -4.94
N VAL A 144 -12.96 18.51 -5.58
CA VAL A 144 -13.86 17.89 -6.58
C VAL A 144 -13.07 17.38 -7.80
N LEU A 145 -12.08 18.13 -8.27
CA LEU A 145 -11.26 17.72 -9.42
C LEU A 145 -10.43 16.46 -9.09
N ALA A 146 -9.79 16.42 -7.92
CA ALA A 146 -9.02 15.27 -7.49
C ALA A 146 -9.89 14.01 -7.31
N ALA A 147 -11.06 14.17 -6.69
CA ALA A 147 -12.01 13.07 -6.52
C ALA A 147 -12.54 12.58 -7.88
N GLN A 148 -12.87 13.48 -8.81
CA GLN A 148 -13.31 13.11 -10.15
C GLN A 148 -12.22 12.37 -10.91
N GLN A 149 -10.96 12.84 -10.84
CA GLN A 149 -9.83 12.15 -11.44
C GLN A 149 -9.68 10.71 -10.91
N GLY A 150 -9.83 10.51 -9.60
CA GLY A 150 -9.80 9.17 -9.00
C GLY A 150 -10.99 8.29 -9.42
N ALA A 151 -12.17 8.89 -9.57
CA ALA A 151 -13.39 8.18 -9.95
C ALA A 151 -13.39 7.68 -11.40
N ASP A 152 -12.69 8.39 -12.29
CA ASP A 152 -12.58 8.06 -13.71
C ASP A 152 -11.37 7.15 -14.01
N MET A 153 -10.50 6.93 -13.02
CA MET A 153 -9.25 6.19 -13.19
C MET A 153 -9.48 4.68 -13.04
N GLU A 154 -8.91 3.92 -13.97
CA GLU A 154 -8.89 2.46 -13.89
C GLU A 154 -7.75 1.97 -12.98
N LEU A 155 -7.88 0.76 -12.41
CA LEU A 155 -6.82 0.22 -11.53
C LEU A 155 -5.45 0.14 -12.23
N ALA A 156 -5.44 -0.17 -13.53
CA ALA A 156 -4.20 -0.22 -14.32
C ALA A 156 -3.54 1.15 -14.47
N GLU A 157 -4.34 2.21 -14.62
CA GLU A 157 -3.86 3.59 -14.70
C GLU A 157 -3.33 4.05 -13.34
N ALA A 158 -4.00 3.69 -12.25
CA ALA A 158 -3.53 3.97 -10.89
C ALA A 158 -2.21 3.27 -10.57
N VAL A 159 -2.05 2.03 -11.03
CA VAL A 159 -0.80 1.27 -10.95
C VAL A 159 0.32 1.97 -11.74
N ALA A 160 0.04 2.42 -12.96
CA ALA A 160 1.02 3.17 -13.76
C ALA A 160 1.36 4.52 -13.12
N TRP A 161 0.37 5.19 -12.53
CA TRP A 161 0.53 6.47 -11.87
C TRP A 161 1.37 6.34 -10.60
N GLY A 162 1.07 5.36 -9.74
CA GLY A 162 1.79 5.08 -8.51
C GLY A 162 3.25 4.64 -8.73
N LYS A 163 3.59 4.10 -9.90
CA LYS A 163 4.98 3.78 -10.29
C LYS A 163 5.82 5.01 -10.62
N ASN A 164 5.18 6.12 -10.98
CA ASN A 164 5.82 7.35 -11.43
C ASN A 164 5.79 8.46 -10.38
N LEU A 165 5.24 8.19 -9.19
CA LEU A 165 5.39 9.04 -8.02
C LEU A 165 6.85 8.99 -7.58
#